data_AF-A0A382HGL5-F1
#
_entry.id   AF-A0A382HGL5-F1
#
_cell.length_a   1.000
_cell.length_b   1.000
_cell.length_c   1.000
_cell.angle_alpha   90.00
_cell.angle_beta   90.00
_cell.angle_gamma   90.00
#
_symmetry.space_group_name_H-M   'P 1'
#
loop_
_entity.id
_entity.type
_entity.pdbx_description
1 polymer ?
#
loop_
_entity_poly.entity_id
_entity_poly.type
_entity_poly.pdbx_seq_one_letter_code
_entity_poly.pdbx_strand_id
1 'polypeptide(L)'
;VVLNFWASWCVECRGEAHVLEAFHQKQKTSDKPLTVLGISIQDSEENARAFARQFGKTYFLALDDPSGNIAMGYGIYGVPETFF
;
A
#
# COMPACT_ATOMS: atom_id res chain seq x y z
N VAL A 1 -3.69 -1.54 12.75
CA VAL A 1 -4.06 -1.71 11.32
C VAL A 1 -2.80 -1.38 10.57
N VAL A 2 -2.35 -2.20 9.63
CA VAL A 2 -1.12 -1.89 8.90
C VAL A 2 -1.46 -1.00 7.71
N LEU A 3 -1.01 0.24 7.75
CA LEU A 3 -1.22 1.22 6.70
C LEU A 3 0.08 1.40 5.92
N ASN A 4 0.06 1.13 4.62
CA ASN A 4 1.22 1.24 3.74
C ASN A 4 0.97 2.30 2.68
N PHE A 5 1.89 3.25 2.56
CA PHE A 5 1.89 4.24 1.50
C PHE A 5 2.91 3.83 0.44
N TRP A 6 2.48 3.85 -0.82
CA TRP A 6 3.26 3.34 -1.95
C TRP A 6 2.93 4.11 -3.24
N ALA A 7 3.67 3.82 -4.30
CA ALA A 7 3.34 4.27 -5.66
C ALA A 7 3.88 3.26 -6.70
N SER A 8 3.28 3.20 -7.88
CA SER A 8 3.70 2.27 -8.95
C SER A 8 5.07 2.57 -9.56
N TRP A 9 5.46 3.85 -9.51
CA TRP A 9 6.76 4.35 -9.98
C TRP A 9 7.89 4.16 -8.97
N CYS A 10 7.55 3.87 -7.71
CA CYS A 10 8.52 3.64 -6.63
C CYS A 10 9.18 2.26 -6.78
N VAL A 11 10.51 2.24 -6.86
CA VAL A 11 11.29 1.02 -7.12
C VAL A 11 11.35 0.15 -5.86
N GLU A 12 11.57 0.78 -4.72
CA GLU A 12 11.65 0.18 -3.40
C GLU A 12 10.32 -0.49 -3.02
N CYS A 13 9.20 0.14 -3.38
CA CYS A 13 7.85 -0.37 -3.19
C CYS A 13 7.63 -1.71 -3.90
N ARG A 14 8.31 -1.97 -5.03
CA ARG A 14 8.27 -3.27 -5.73
C ARG A 14 8.94 -4.37 -4.92
N GLY A 15 10.03 -4.04 -4.22
CA GLY A 15 10.74 -4.97 -3.34
C GLY A 15 9.89 -5.39 -2.13
N GLU A 16 9.16 -4.44 -1.54
CA GLU A 16 8.29 -4.70 -0.40
C GLU A 16 6.94 -5.33 -0.79
N ALA A 17 6.55 -5.23 -2.07
CA ALA A 17 5.22 -5.60 -2.51
C ALA A 17 4.85 -7.06 -2.18
N HIS A 18 5.75 -8.00 -2.47
CA HIS A 18 5.52 -9.41 -2.17
C HIS A 18 5.54 -9.70 -0.66
N VAL A 19 6.35 -8.97 0.10
CA VAL A 19 6.47 -9.13 1.55
C VAL A 19 5.16 -8.71 2.24
N LEU A 20 4.60 -7.57 1.86
CA LEU A 20 3.32 -7.08 2.39
C LEU A 20 2.16 -8.00 2.04
N GLU A 21 2.14 -8.56 0.84
CA GLU A 21 1.11 -9.54 0.44
C GLU A 21 1.25 -10.83 1.26
N ALA A 22 2.47 -11.36 1.43
CA ALA A 22 2.71 -12.53 2.26
C ALA A 22 2.31 -12.29 3.73
N PHE A 23 2.62 -11.11 4.27
CA PHE A 23 2.19 -10.69 5.60
C PHE A 23 0.66 -10.66 5.70
N HIS A 24 -0.02 -10.08 4.71
CA HIS A 24 -1.48 -10.05 4.67
C HIS A 24 -2.09 -11.45 4.68
N GLN A 25 -1.58 -12.37 3.86
CA GLN A 25 -2.06 -13.75 3.84
C GLN A 25 -1.87 -14.45 5.18
N LYS A 26 -0.71 -14.24 5.84
CA LYS A 26 -0.45 -14.78 7.18
C LYS A 26 -1.42 -14.21 8.23
N GLN A 27 -1.79 -12.94 8.12
CA GLN A 27 -2.73 -12.30 9.05
C GLN A 27 -4.17 -12.82 8.92
N LYS A 28 -4.59 -13.29 7.73
CA LYS A 28 -5.93 -13.88 7.52
C LYS A 28 -6.21 -15.09 8.41
N THR A 29 -5.16 -15.82 8.81
CA THR A 29 -5.26 -17.04 9.63
C THR A 29 -4.76 -16.83 11.06
N SER A 30 -4.52 -15.59 11.47
CA SER A 30 -4.01 -15.25 12.80
C SER A 30 -5.14 -15.21 13.83
N ASP A 31 -4.86 -15.60 15.09
CA ASP A 31 -5.80 -15.49 16.21
C ASP A 31 -6.22 -14.03 16.47
N LYS A 32 -5.36 -13.08 16.08
CA LYS A 32 -5.63 -11.64 16.11
C LYS A 32 -5.29 -11.05 14.74
N PRO A 33 -6.23 -11.06 13.79
CA PRO A 33 -5.96 -10.64 12.42
C PRO A 33 -5.74 -9.12 12.35
N LEU A 34 -4.71 -8.71 11.62
CA LEU A 34 -4.49 -7.32 11.25
C LEU A 34 -4.95 -7.06 9.81
N THR A 35 -5.72 -5.98 9.63
CA THR A 35 -6.04 -5.46 8.31
C THR A 35 -4.83 -4.73 7.73
N VAL A 36 -4.50 -5.02 6.47
CA VAL A 36 -3.53 -4.27 5.68
C VAL A 36 -4.29 -3.36 4.73
N LEU A 37 -3.92 -2.08 4.68
CA LEU A 37 -4.47 -1.07 3.78
C LEU A 37 -3.32 -0.39 3.06
N GLY A 38 -3.37 -0.37 1.72
CA GLY A 38 -2.39 0.33 0.89
C GLY A 38 -2.97 1.60 0.30
N ILE A 39 -2.30 2.74 0.47
CA ILE A 39 -2.66 4.02 -0.15
C ILE A 39 -1.62 4.35 -1.20
N SER A 40 -2.06 4.43 -2.46
CA SER A 40 -1.22 4.84 -3.58
C SER A 40 -1.22 6.36 -3.69
N ILE A 41 -0.05 7.00 -3.52
CA ILE A 41 0.10 8.46 -3.56
C ILE A 41 0.76 8.90 -4.86
N GLN A 42 0.43 10.12 -5.31
CA GLN A 42 1.04 10.73 -6.51
C GLN A 42 1.08 9.75 -7.71
N ASP A 43 -0.01 9.03 -7.93
CA ASP A 43 -0.10 7.99 -8.94
C ASP A 43 -1.44 8.05 -9.68
N SER A 44 -1.47 7.48 -10.87
CA SER A 44 -2.73 7.30 -11.60
C SER A 44 -3.44 6.02 -11.16
N GLU A 45 -4.78 6.03 -11.23
CA GLU A 45 -5.56 4.83 -10.97
C GLU A 45 -5.16 3.65 -11.87
N GLU A 46 -4.86 3.93 -13.14
CA GLU A 46 -4.44 2.92 -14.12
C GLU A 46 -3.15 2.22 -13.69
N ASN A 47 -2.12 3.01 -13.35
CA ASN A 47 -0.83 2.46 -12.95
C ASN A 47 -0.91 1.74 -11.60
N ALA A 48 -1.65 2.30 -10.63
CA ALA A 48 -1.86 1.67 -9.33
C ALA A 48 -2.57 0.32 -9.49
N ARG A 49 -3.60 0.23 -10.34
CA ARG A 49 -4.27 -1.04 -10.66
C ARG A 49 -3.35 -2.02 -11.39
N ALA A 50 -2.51 -1.54 -12.31
CA ALA A 50 -1.53 -2.37 -13.00
C ALA A 50 -0.52 -2.98 -12.03
N PHE A 51 0.02 -2.17 -11.11
CA PHE A 51 0.89 -2.63 -10.04
C PHE A 51 0.19 -3.66 -9.14
N ALA A 52 -1.05 -3.38 -8.72
CA ALA A 52 -1.82 -4.31 -7.89
C ALA A 52 -1.98 -5.69 -8.55
N ARG A 53 -2.29 -5.72 -9.85
CA ARG A 53 -2.37 -6.96 -10.63
C ARG A 53 -1.01 -7.65 -10.76
N GLN A 54 0.03 -6.89 -11.08
CA GLN A 54 1.38 -7.42 -11.26
C GLN A 54 1.90 -8.12 -9.99
N PHE A 55 1.65 -7.53 -8.82
CA PHE A 55 2.13 -8.05 -7.54
C PHE A 55 1.10 -8.90 -6.80
N GLY A 56 -0.05 -9.20 -7.43
CA GLY A 56 -1.08 -10.07 -6.86
C GLY A 56 -1.66 -9.58 -5.54
N LYS A 57 -1.81 -8.26 -5.38
CA LYS A 57 -2.28 -7.64 -4.14
C LYS A 57 -3.73 -8.04 -3.85
N THR A 58 -3.99 -8.58 -2.67
CA THR A 58 -5.35 -9.00 -2.26
C THR A 58 -5.90 -8.25 -1.05
N TYR A 59 -5.10 -7.41 -0.41
CA TYR A 59 -5.56 -6.49 0.62
C TYR A 59 -6.19 -5.22 0.04
N PHE A 60 -6.81 -4.41 0.90
CA PHE A 60 -7.48 -3.19 0.46
C PHE A 60 -6.48 -2.18 -0.09
N LEU A 61 -6.79 -1.64 -1.28
CA LEU A 61 -6.00 -0.59 -1.93
C LEU A 61 -6.89 0.61 -2.19
N ALA A 62 -6.36 1.80 -1.93
CA ALA A 62 -6.99 3.08 -2.21
C ALA A 62 -5.99 4.01 -2.91
N LEU A 63 -6.52 5.03 -3.59
CA LEU A 63 -5.73 6.16 -4.04
C LEU A 63 -5.77 7.24 -2.97
N ASP A 64 -4.70 8.02 -2.89
CA ASP A 64 -4.73 9.30 -2.21
C ASP A 64 -5.72 10.24 -2.90
N ASP A 65 -6.16 11.28 -2.19
CA ASP A 65 -6.95 12.32 -2.83
C ASP A 65 -6.09 13.11 -3.85
N PRO A 66 -6.71 13.72 -4.88
CA PRO A 66 -5.97 14.44 -5.91
C PRO A 66 -5.07 15.57 -5.39
N SER A 67 -5.36 16.10 -4.20
CA SER A 67 -4.56 17.15 -3.56
C SER A 67 -3.50 16.59 -2.60
N GLY A 68 -3.44 15.26 -2.40
CA GLY A 68 -2.45 14.58 -1.55
C GLY A 68 -2.62 14.80 -0.05
N ASN A 69 -3.83 15.18 0.40
CA ASN A 69 -4.10 15.48 1.80
C ASN A 69 -3.98 14.27 2.71
N ILE A 70 -4.24 13.03 2.24
CA ILE A 70 -4.09 11.86 3.10
C ILE A 70 -2.60 11.65 3.42
N ALA A 71 -1.73 11.64 2.42
CA ALA A 71 -0.28 11.54 2.66
C ALA A 71 0.24 12.69 3.53
N MET A 72 -0.16 13.94 3.24
CA MET A 72 0.23 15.10 4.04
C MET A 72 -0.27 15.02 5.49
N GLY A 73 -1.51 14.54 5.71
CA GLY A 73 -2.07 14.37 7.04
C GLY A 73 -1.34 13.34 7.91
N TYR A 74 -0.72 12.34 7.27
CA TYR A 74 0.17 11.39 7.94
C TYR A 74 1.62 11.88 8.06
N GLY A 75 1.93 13.08 7.56
CA GLY A 75 3.28 13.65 7.61
C GLY A 75 4.29 12.92 6.73
N ILE A 76 3.82 12.29 5.65
CA ILE A 76 4.64 11.45 4.78
C ILE A 76 5.46 12.31 3.84
N TYR A 77 6.75 11.99 3.74
CA TYR A 77 7.69 12.70 2.87
C TYR A 77 8.01 11.91 1.60
N GLY A 78 7.81 10.59 1.61
CA GLY A 78 8.07 9.74 0.47
C GLY A 78 7.42 8.37 0.57
N VAL A 79 7.77 7.51 -0.38
CA VAL A 79 7.34 6.11 -0.38
C VAL A 79 8.57 5.21 -0.55
N PRO A 80 8.55 4.00 0.02
CA PRO A 80 7.49 3.43 0.85
C PRO A 80 7.54 3.91 2.31
N GLU A 81 6.37 4.06 2.93
CA GLU A 81 6.23 4.26 4.38
C GLU A 81 5.11 3.37 4.95
N THR A 82 5.31 2.78 6.13
CA THR A 82 4.35 1.84 6.75
C THR A 82 4.13 2.16 8.24
N PHE A 83 2.85 2.19 8.65
CA PHE A 83 2.37 2.46 10.00
C PHE A 83 1.59 1.24 10.55
N PHE A 84 1.53 1.05 11.87
CA PHE A 84 1.01 -0.18 12.53
C PHE A 84 -0.06 0.11 13.60
#